data_AF-A0A2G7G8Y7-F1
#
_entry.id   AF-A0A2G7G8Y7-F1
#
_cell.length_a   1.000
_cell.length_b   1.000
_cell.length_c   1.000
_cell.angle_alpha   90.00
_cell.angle_beta   90.00
_cell.angle_gamma   90.00
#
_symmetry.space_group_name_H-M   'P 1'
#
loop_
_entity.id
_entity.type
_entity.pdbx_description
1 polymer ?
#
loop_
_entity_poly.entity_id
_entity_poly.type
_entity_poly.pdbx_seq_one_letter_code
_entity_poly.pdbx_strand_id
1 'polypeptide(L)'
;MVCYSDTASDKPWKKDVFKLCTIEFDLKGIPPVLFKTKKNSKGVEYYRFEIVARLTPTSASLLFEMEFKGVPYGSITAKYRVMAVALCIPPFH
;
A
#
# COMPACT_ATOMS: atom_id res chain seq x y z
N MET A 1 -15.47 -13.89 2.80
CA MET A 1 -15.25 -12.54 2.23
C MET A 1 -16.23 -11.57 2.87
N VAL A 2 -15.75 -10.62 3.68
CA VAL A 2 -16.61 -9.75 4.50
C VAL A 2 -16.44 -8.30 4.04
N CYS A 3 -17.19 -7.93 2.99
CA CYS A 3 -17.39 -6.51 2.62
C CYS A 3 -18.73 -5.97 3.15
N TYR A 4 -19.38 -6.68 4.07
CA TYR A 4 -20.71 -6.33 4.60
C TYR A 4 -20.69 -5.89 6.07
N SER A 5 -19.50 -5.77 6.66
CA SER A 5 -19.34 -5.43 8.07
C SER A 5 -18.59 -4.12 8.19
N ASP A 6 -19.28 -3.08 8.64
CA ASP A 6 -18.66 -1.80 9.03
C ASP A 6 -17.82 -1.93 10.31
N THR A 7 -17.88 -3.08 10.98
CA THR A 7 -17.06 -3.41 12.15
C THR A 7 -15.83 -4.22 11.72
N ALA A 8 -14.64 -3.70 11.99
CA ALA A 8 -13.40 -4.48 11.93
C ALA A 8 -13.49 -5.64 12.94
N SER A 9 -13.27 -6.88 12.50
CA SER A 9 -13.37 -8.03 13.40
C SER A 9 -12.14 -8.13 14.30
N ASP A 10 -12.38 -8.30 15.61
CA ASP A 10 -11.34 -8.54 16.63
C ASP A 10 -10.68 -9.93 16.53
N LYS A 11 -11.19 -10.82 15.66
CA LYS A 11 -10.66 -12.17 15.48
C LYS A 11 -9.55 -12.17 14.41
N PRO A 12 -8.43 -12.88 14.63
CA PRO A 12 -7.38 -12.95 13.63
C PRO A 12 -7.90 -13.65 12.37
N TRP A 13 -7.97 -12.89 11.27
CA TRP A 13 -8.40 -13.31 9.93
C TRP A 13 -7.39 -14.29 9.32
N LYS A 14 -7.28 -15.50 9.88
CA LYS A 14 -6.24 -16.46 9.49
C LYS A 14 -6.67 -17.49 8.45
N LYS A 15 -7.97 -17.63 8.18
CA LYS A 15 -8.46 -18.71 7.30
C LYS A 15 -8.46 -18.36 5.80
N ASP A 16 -8.66 -17.09 5.46
CA ASP A 16 -8.84 -16.66 4.05
C ASP A 16 -7.86 -15.56 3.59
N VAL A 17 -6.90 -15.17 4.44
CA VAL A 17 -5.86 -14.18 4.08
C VAL A 17 -4.61 -14.92 3.66
N PHE A 18 -4.17 -14.70 2.42
CA PHE A 18 -2.91 -15.23 1.90
C PHE A 18 -1.99 -14.09 1.44
N LYS A 19 -0.68 -14.31 1.54
CA LYS A 19 0.32 -13.37 1.05
C LYS A 19 0.34 -13.41 -0.47
N LEU A 20 0.09 -12.27 -1.12
CA LEU A 20 0.19 -12.14 -2.58
C LEU A 20 1.62 -11.84 -3.03
N CYS A 21 2.23 -10.78 -2.51
CA CYS A 21 3.61 -10.39 -2.80
C CYS A 21 4.23 -9.60 -1.63
N THR A 22 5.56 -9.43 -1.65
CA THR A 22 6.25 -8.41 -0.87
C THR A 22 6.56 -7.23 -1.80
N ILE A 23 6.27 -6.02 -1.36
CA ILE A 23 6.57 -4.79 -2.09
C ILE A 23 7.84 -4.19 -1.51
N GLU A 24 8.84 -3.95 -2.35
CA GLU A 24 10.08 -3.28 -2.00
C GLU A 24 10.20 -2.00 -2.82
N PHE A 25 10.47 -0.88 -2.15
CA PHE A 25 10.69 0.41 -2.79
C PHE A 25 12.15 0.81 -2.65
N ASP A 26 12.85 0.97 -3.78
CA ASP A 26 14.19 1.54 -3.76
C ASP A 26 14.11 3.07 -3.66
N LEU A 27 14.42 3.59 -2.49
CA LEU A 27 14.41 5.03 -2.22
C LEU A 27 15.63 5.76 -2.82
N LYS A 28 16.61 5.05 -3.39
CA LYS A 28 17.77 5.69 -4.06
C LYS A 28 17.36 6.56 -5.26
N GLY A 29 16.22 6.25 -5.88
CA GLY A 29 15.65 7.08 -6.95
C GLY A 29 15.07 8.41 -6.47
N ILE A 30 14.90 8.62 -5.16
CA ILE A 30 14.37 9.85 -4.59
C ILE A 30 15.54 10.74 -4.16
N PRO A 31 15.66 11.97 -4.71
CA PRO A 31 16.70 12.91 -4.30
C PRO A 31 16.70 13.14 -2.77
N PRO A 32 17.83 12.95 -2.07
CA PRO A 32 17.89 13.07 -0.61
C PRO A 32 17.47 14.44 -0.07
N VAL A 33 17.62 15.49 -0.87
CA VAL A 33 17.15 16.86 -0.57
C VAL A 33 15.65 16.93 -0.28
N LEU A 34 14.87 15.95 -0.74
CA LEU A 34 13.44 15.91 -0.51
C LEU A 34 13.06 15.27 0.82
N PHE A 35 13.98 14.57 1.49
CA PHE A 35 13.75 13.96 2.79
C PHE A 35 13.78 15.01 3.90
N LYS A 36 12.84 14.91 4.85
CA LYS A 36 12.83 15.79 6.02
C LYS A 36 13.70 15.17 7.09
N THR A 37 14.79 15.82 7.46
CA THR A 37 15.59 15.42 8.63
C THR A 37 14.81 15.76 9.91
N LYS A 38 14.77 14.80 10.83
CA LYS A 38 14.21 14.95 12.16
C LYS A 38 15.25 14.47 13.18
N LYS A 39 15.17 15.00 14.40
CA LYS A 39 16.03 14.64 15.51
C LYS A 39 15.15 14.22 16.68
N ASN A 40 15.43 13.07 17.28
CA ASN A 40 14.68 12.62 18.46
C ASN A 40 15.23 13.28 19.74
N SER A 41 14.55 13.07 20.88
CA SER A 41 14.96 13.61 22.18
C SER A 41 16.32 13.10 22.67
N LYS A 42 16.83 11.99 22.10
CA LYS A 42 18.17 11.44 22.37
C LYS A 42 19.25 12.01 21.44
N GLY A 43 18.90 12.98 20.60
CA GLY A 43 19.81 13.62 19.67
C GLY A 43 20.15 12.80 18.41
N VAL A 44 19.47 11.69 18.15
CA VAL A 44 19.68 10.87 16.95
C VAL A 44 18.89 11.45 15.79
N GLU A 45 19.57 11.67 14.67
CA GLU A 45 18.97 12.16 13.43
C GLU A 45 18.44 11.01 12.59
N TYR A 46 17.28 11.24 11.96
CA TYR A 46 16.63 10.28 11.07
C TYR A 46 15.86 11.02 9.97
N TYR A 47 15.67 10.35 8.84
CA TYR A 47 14.82 10.86 7.76
C TYR A 47 13.36 10.48 8.01
N ARG A 48 12.47 11.45 7.89
CA ARG A 48 11.03 11.24 7.77
C ARG A 48 10.62 11.43 6.32
N PHE A 49 10.01 10.40 5.75
CA PHE A 49 9.39 10.44 4.43
C PHE A 49 7.94 9.98 4.55
N GLU A 50 7.06 10.63 3.79
CA GLU A 50 5.65 10.32 3.70
C GLU A 50 5.38 9.92 2.26
N ILE A 51 4.88 8.69 2.07
CA ILE A 51 4.61 8.11 0.77
C ILE A 51 3.12 7.83 0.67
N VAL A 52 2.58 7.92 -0.54
CA VAL A 52 1.22 7.52 -0.85
C VAL A 52 1.30 6.26 -1.69
N ALA A 53 0.76 5.16 -1.19
CA ALA A 53 0.60 3.92 -1.94
C ALA A 53 -0.83 3.87 -2.47
N ARG A 54 -1.02 4.09 -3.78
CA ARG A 54 -2.32 3.91 -4.43
C ARG A 54 -2.48 2.46 -4.82
N LEU A 55 -3.59 1.87 -4.40
CA LEU A 55 -3.98 0.52 -4.79
C LEU A 55 -5.15 0.61 -5.75
N THR A 56 -4.94 0.14 -6.97
CA THR A 56 -5.96 0.05 -8.01
C THR A 56 -6.24 -1.42 -8.30
N PRO A 57 -7.36 -1.97 -7.79
CA PRO A 57 -7.74 -3.32 -8.13
C PRO A 57 -8.21 -3.42 -9.58
N THR A 58 -7.79 -4.46 -10.27
CA THR A 58 -8.19 -4.76 -11.65
C THR A 58 -8.63 -6.23 -11.76
N SER A 59 -9.14 -6.61 -12.93
CA SER A 59 -9.44 -8.01 -13.21
C SER A 59 -8.16 -8.85 -13.13
N ALA A 60 -8.11 -9.79 -12.18
CA ALA A 60 -6.98 -10.69 -11.94
C ALA A 60 -5.65 -10.05 -11.50
N SER A 61 -5.62 -8.76 -11.21
CA SER A 61 -4.40 -8.13 -10.69
C SER A 61 -4.65 -6.93 -9.79
N LEU A 62 -3.66 -6.59 -8.99
CA LEU A 62 -3.61 -5.39 -8.19
C LEU A 62 -2.46 -4.53 -8.71
N LEU A 63 -2.77 -3.31 -9.11
CA LEU A 63 -1.77 -2.30 -9.44
C LEU A 63 -1.49 -1.49 -8.17
N PHE A 64 -0.23 -1.42 -7.80
CA PHE A 64 0.26 -0.58 -6.72
C PHE A 64 1.11 0.52 -7.33
N GLU A 65 0.81 1.77 -6.99
CA GLU A 65 1.59 2.94 -7.43
C GLU A 65 2.11 3.67 -6.21
N MET A 66 3.42 3.92 -6.19
CA MET A 66 4.06 4.71 -5.14
C MET A 66 4.19 6.14 -5.63
N GLU A 67 3.61 7.05 -4.86
CA GLU A 67 3.77 8.49 -5.03
C GLU A 67 4.54 9.08 -3.86
N PHE A 68 5.39 10.05 -4.19
CA PHE A 68 6.05 10.88 -3.20
C PHE A 68 5.94 12.34 -3.63
N LYS A 69 5.36 13.17 -2.76
CA LYS A 69 5.01 14.57 -3.07
C LYS A 69 4.20 14.75 -4.38
N GLY A 70 3.32 13.79 -4.68
CA GLY A 70 2.48 13.79 -5.88
C GLY A 70 3.19 13.38 -7.17
N VAL A 71 4.47 13.00 -7.10
CA VAL A 71 5.22 12.45 -8.23
C VAL A 71 5.23 10.93 -8.13
N PRO A 72 4.89 10.18 -9.20
CA PRO A 72 4.99 8.72 -9.21
C PRO A 72 6.45 8.28 -9.29
N TYR A 73 6.86 7.39 -8.39
CA TYR A 73 8.22 6.86 -8.31
C TYR A 73 8.32 5.38 -8.70
N GLY A 74 7.19 4.70 -8.89
CA GLY A 74 7.18 3.33 -9.38
C GLY A 74 5.82 2.68 -9.27
N SER A 75 5.66 1.57 -9.98
CA SER A 75 4.48 0.73 -9.89
C SER A 75 4.83 -0.74 -9.87
N ILE A 76 4.02 -1.51 -9.16
CA ILE A 76 4.13 -2.97 -9.05
C ILE A 76 2.77 -3.54 -9.41
N THR A 77 2.74 -4.50 -10.34
CA THR A 77 1.53 -5.25 -10.66
C THR A 77 1.62 -6.63 -10.06
N ALA A 78 0.75 -6.93 -9.10
CA ALA A 78 0.62 -8.24 -8.50
C ALA A 78 -0.55 -8.99 -9.15
N LYS A 79 -0.26 -10.08 -9.86
CA LYS A 79 -1.29 -10.94 -10.45
C LYS A 79 -1.77 -11.95 -9.41
N TYR A 80 -3.07 -12.12 -9.29
CA TYR A 80 -3.67 -13.20 -8.52
C TYR A 80 -4.48 -14.09 -9.45
N ARG A 81 -4.48 -15.41 -9.20
CA ARG A 81 -5.41 -16.30 -9.91
C ARG A 81 -6.80 -16.00 -9.41
N VAL A 82 -7.67 -15.53 -10.30
CA VAL A 82 -9.09 -15.34 -10.03
C VAL A 82 -9.72 -16.71 -9.82
N MET A 83 -9.89 -17.12 -8.57
CA MET A 83 -11.16 -17.74 -8.20
C MET A 83 -12.02 -16.59 -7.68
N ALA A 84 -12.82 -15.99 -8.58
CA ALA A 84 -13.76 -14.90 -8.31
C ALA A 84 -13.35 -13.92 -7.18
N VAL A 85 -12.50 -12.94 -7.48
CA VAL A 85 -12.37 -11.77 -6.58
C VAL A 85 -13.53 -10.84 -6.90
N ALA A 86 -14.53 -10.83 -6.03
CA ALA A 86 -15.55 -9.79 -6.05
C ALA A 86 -14.91 -8.48 -5.60
N LEU A 87 -14.53 -7.61 -6.53
CA LEU A 87 -14.03 -6.28 -6.19
C LEU A 87 -15.19 -5.46 -5.59
N CYS A 88 -15.09 -5.16 -4.30
CA CYS A 88 -16.03 -4.30 -3.60
C CYS A 88 -15.77 -2.84 -4.01
N ILE A 89 -16.31 -2.42 -5.15
CA ILE A 89 -16.40 -1.01 -5.54
C ILE A 89 -17.73 -0.48 -4.98
N PRO A 90 -17.75 0.35 -3.94
CA PRO A 90 -19.00 0.92 -3.45
C PRO A 90 -19.60 1.83 -4.55
N PRO A 91 -20.92 1.79 -4.79
CA PRO A 91 -21.57 2.75 -5.67
C PRO A 91 -21.51 4.13 -5.00
N PHE A 92 -21.01 5.13 -5.72
CA PHE A 92 -21.24 6.52 -5.35
C PHE A 92 -22.75 6.77 -5.40
N HIS A 93 -23.33 7.22 -4.29
CA HIS A 93 -24.67 7.80 -4.21
C HIS A 93 -24.53 9.25 -3.75
#